data_AF-K9X8Z3-F1
#
_entry.id   AF-K9X8Z3-F1
#
_cell.length_a   1.000
_cell.length_b   1.000
_cell.length_c   1.000
_cell.angle_alpha   90.00
_cell.angle_beta   90.00
_cell.angle_gamma   90.00
#
_symmetry.space_group_name_H-M   'P 1'
#
loop_
_entity.id
_entity.type
_entity.pdbx_description
1 polymer ?
#
loop_
_entity_poly.entity_id
_entity_poly.type
_entity_poly.pdbx_seq_one_letter_code
_entity_poly.pdbx_strand_id
1 'polypeptide(L)'
;MNQGSGMMNHSMAMDLGPADANYDLRFIDAMIPHHQGATVMAKEAQQKSKRPQIKKLADEIIKAENQEITQMKQWRTTWYPKAGDKPMAYDTKMGHMKEMSPDQMQAMMMNMDLGGADAEFDLRFINAMIPHHESAVVMAKDALQKSQRPEIKNLTQEIVKAQELEINQMKQWRKAWYNK
;
A
#
# COMPACT_ATOMS: atom_id res chain seq x y z
N MET A 1 -12.70 13.89 23.63
CA MET A 1 -12.52 12.43 23.66
C MET A 1 -11.30 12.10 22.81
N ASN A 2 -10.52 11.15 23.31
CA ASN A 2 -9.13 10.82 23.02
C ASN A 2 -8.82 10.58 21.52
N GLN A 3 -8.03 11.44 20.86
CA GLN A 3 -7.41 11.17 19.56
C GLN A 3 -5.90 10.94 19.77
N GLY A 4 -5.53 9.74 20.20
CA GLY A 4 -4.13 9.39 20.44
C GLY A 4 -3.73 7.97 20.04
N SER A 5 -4.66 7.12 19.61
CA SER A 5 -4.42 5.67 19.53
C SER A 5 -4.23 5.11 18.11
N GLY A 6 -4.31 5.94 17.06
CA GLY A 6 -4.29 5.47 15.66
C GLY A 6 -2.90 5.16 15.10
N MET A 7 -1.86 5.90 15.52
CA MET A 7 -0.54 5.82 14.90
C MET A 7 0.30 4.63 15.39
N MET A 8 0.12 4.17 16.63
CA MET A 8 0.95 3.08 17.18
C MET A 8 0.57 1.68 16.68
N ASN A 9 -0.61 1.50 16.08
CA ASN A 9 -1.03 0.18 15.57
C ASN A 9 -0.62 -0.07 14.11
N HIS A 10 -0.36 0.98 13.34
CA HIS A 10 0.04 0.86 11.93
C HIS A 10 1.51 0.43 11.77
N SER A 11 2.39 0.80 12.71
CA SER A 11 3.82 0.46 12.65
C SER A 11 4.12 -1.03 12.74
N MET A 12 3.27 -1.82 13.40
CA MET A 12 3.48 -3.28 13.55
C MET A 12 3.09 -4.08 12.30
N ALA A 13 2.24 -3.52 11.43
CA ALA A 13 1.78 -4.21 10.22
C ALA A 13 2.80 -4.17 9.06
N MET A 14 3.84 -3.32 9.17
CA MET A 14 4.76 -3.02 8.07
C MET A 14 6.17 -3.61 8.27
N ASP A 15 6.42 -4.31 9.39
CA ASP A 15 7.69 -5.01 9.60
C ASP A 15 7.68 -6.36 8.85
N LEU A 16 8.47 -6.41 7.77
CA LEU A 16 8.62 -7.60 6.93
C LEU A 16 9.70 -8.56 7.46
N GLY A 17 10.20 -8.34 8.67
CA GLY A 17 11.18 -9.20 9.32
C GLY A 17 12.61 -9.03 8.78
N PRO A 18 13.50 -10.00 9.07
CA PRO A 18 14.92 -9.91 8.71
C PRO A 18 15.16 -10.07 7.21
N ALA A 19 16.34 -9.63 6.74
CA ALA A 19 16.83 -9.84 5.38
C ALA A 19 17.26 -11.31 5.14
N ASP A 20 16.32 -12.23 5.26
CA ASP A 20 16.51 -13.67 5.04
C ASP A 20 16.08 -14.11 3.62
N ALA A 21 16.25 -15.39 3.31
CA ALA A 21 15.92 -15.95 2.00
C ALA A 21 14.44 -15.82 1.58
N ASN A 22 13.55 -15.56 2.54
CA ASN A 22 12.11 -15.42 2.30
C ASN A 22 11.64 -13.96 2.41
N TYR A 23 12.55 -13.01 2.57
CA TYR A 23 12.21 -11.59 2.67
C TYR A 23 11.41 -11.11 1.45
N ASP A 24 11.87 -11.39 0.23
CA ASP A 24 11.17 -10.93 -0.98
C ASP A 24 9.78 -11.57 -1.11
N LEU A 25 9.59 -12.82 -0.65
CA LEU A 25 8.27 -13.45 -0.59
C LEU A 25 7.34 -12.65 0.33
N ARG A 26 7.80 -12.27 1.51
CA ARG A 26 6.99 -11.48 2.46
C ARG A 26 6.70 -10.08 1.95
N PHE A 27 7.65 -9.43 1.28
CA PHE A 27 7.43 -8.15 0.61
C PHE A 27 6.34 -8.26 -0.46
N ILE A 28 6.45 -9.24 -1.34
CA ILE A 28 5.44 -9.50 -2.38
C ILE A 28 4.07 -9.77 -1.75
N ASP A 29 4.04 -10.62 -0.73
CA ASP A 29 2.80 -11.04 -0.05
C ASP A 29 2.15 -9.92 0.76
N ALA A 30 2.92 -8.89 1.17
CA ALA A 30 2.42 -7.69 1.80
C ALA A 30 1.99 -6.62 0.79
N MET A 31 2.83 -6.33 -0.21
CA MET A 31 2.58 -5.22 -1.14
C MET A 31 1.43 -5.51 -2.11
N ILE A 32 1.17 -6.78 -2.47
CA ILE A 32 0.01 -7.14 -3.31
C ILE A 32 -1.31 -6.70 -2.67
N PRO A 33 -1.70 -7.16 -1.46
CA PRO A 33 -2.94 -6.71 -0.84
C PRO A 33 -2.93 -5.21 -0.52
N HIS A 34 -1.78 -4.63 -0.15
CA HIS A 34 -1.67 -3.19 0.05
C HIS A 34 -2.06 -2.40 -1.22
N HIS A 35 -1.48 -2.71 -2.37
CA HIS A 35 -1.89 -2.12 -3.66
C HIS A 35 -3.35 -2.42 -4.02
N GLN A 36 -3.86 -3.60 -3.70
CA GLN A 36 -5.29 -3.88 -3.93
C GLN A 36 -6.19 -2.92 -3.16
N GLY A 37 -5.81 -2.51 -1.96
CA GLY A 37 -6.53 -1.51 -1.18
C GLY A 37 -6.56 -0.12 -1.81
N ALA A 38 -5.41 0.38 -2.28
CA ALA A 38 -5.35 1.65 -3.00
C ALA A 38 -6.17 1.59 -4.31
N THR A 39 -6.11 0.50 -5.08
CA THR A 39 -6.95 0.37 -6.29
C THR A 39 -8.45 0.35 -5.99
N VAL A 40 -8.88 -0.20 -4.85
CA VAL A 40 -10.29 -0.15 -4.40
C VAL A 40 -10.71 1.29 -4.12
N MET A 41 -9.93 2.02 -3.31
CA MET A 41 -10.21 3.42 -2.98
C MET A 41 -10.19 4.31 -4.23
N ALA A 42 -9.24 4.09 -5.14
CA ALA A 42 -9.15 4.82 -6.40
C ALA A 42 -10.36 4.58 -7.31
N LYS A 43 -10.86 3.34 -7.40
CA LYS A 43 -12.10 3.04 -8.15
C LYS A 43 -13.31 3.75 -7.57
N GLU A 44 -13.41 3.83 -6.23
CA GLU A 44 -14.45 4.66 -5.61
C GLU A 44 -14.32 6.13 -6.00
N ALA A 45 -13.09 6.66 -6.02
CA ALA A 45 -12.84 8.05 -6.40
C ALA A 45 -13.20 8.37 -7.85
N GLN A 46 -12.97 7.45 -8.80
CA GLN A 46 -13.41 7.60 -10.19
C GLN A 46 -14.93 7.83 -10.30
N GLN A 47 -15.70 7.10 -9.47
CA GLN A 47 -17.17 7.14 -9.49
C GLN A 47 -17.73 8.33 -8.71
N LYS A 48 -17.17 8.62 -7.53
CA LYS A 48 -17.76 9.55 -6.57
C LYS A 48 -17.18 10.97 -6.63
N SER A 49 -15.94 11.14 -7.09
CA SER A 49 -15.34 12.47 -7.19
C SER A 49 -15.96 13.29 -8.31
N LYS A 50 -16.04 14.61 -8.11
CA LYS A 50 -16.36 15.59 -9.16
C LYS A 50 -15.11 16.33 -9.66
N ARG A 51 -13.96 16.19 -9.00
CA ARG A 51 -12.73 16.90 -9.35
C ARG A 51 -11.95 16.14 -10.42
N PRO A 52 -11.65 16.74 -11.58
CA PRO A 52 -10.85 16.07 -12.62
C PRO A 52 -9.45 15.70 -12.11
N GLN A 53 -8.89 16.46 -11.17
CA GLN A 53 -7.61 16.16 -10.52
C GLN A 53 -7.63 14.82 -9.79
N ILE A 54 -8.69 14.56 -9.00
CA ILE A 54 -8.82 13.31 -8.23
C ILE A 54 -9.10 12.13 -9.15
N LYS A 55 -9.95 12.31 -10.17
CA LYS A 55 -10.19 11.26 -11.18
C LYS A 55 -8.91 10.88 -11.92
N LYS A 56 -8.11 11.87 -12.32
CA LYS A 56 -6.82 11.63 -12.97
C LYS A 56 -5.85 10.88 -12.07
N LEU A 57 -5.71 11.30 -10.81
CA LEU A 57 -4.87 10.59 -9.84
C LEU A 57 -5.35 9.14 -9.66
N ALA A 58 -6.66 8.94 -9.55
CA ALA A 58 -7.23 7.60 -9.42
C ALA A 58 -6.92 6.71 -10.63
N ASP A 59 -7.00 7.24 -11.86
CA ASP A 59 -6.62 6.51 -13.08
C ASP A 59 -5.14 6.12 -13.06
N GLU A 60 -4.27 7.03 -12.62
CA GLU A 60 -2.82 6.82 -12.52
C GLU A 60 -2.48 5.73 -11.49
N ILE A 61 -3.06 5.79 -10.28
CA ILE A 61 -2.92 4.77 -9.23
C ILE A 61 -3.39 3.41 -9.74
N ILE A 62 -4.61 3.32 -10.30
CA ILE A 62 -5.17 2.07 -10.80
C ILE A 62 -4.27 1.46 -11.87
N LYS A 63 -3.75 2.27 -12.79
CA LYS A 63 -2.91 1.78 -13.87
C LYS A 63 -1.58 1.25 -13.32
N ALA A 64 -0.86 2.05 -12.54
CA ALA A 64 0.46 1.69 -12.04
C ALA A 64 0.38 0.48 -11.11
N GLU A 65 -0.49 0.53 -10.09
CA GLU A 65 -0.53 -0.52 -9.07
C GLU A 65 -1.06 -1.85 -9.61
N ASN A 66 -1.95 -1.87 -10.61
CA ASN A 66 -2.33 -3.13 -11.27
C ASN A 66 -1.18 -3.74 -12.09
N GLN A 67 -0.34 -2.92 -12.71
CA GLN A 67 0.86 -3.40 -13.42
C GLN A 67 1.84 -4.03 -12.42
N GLU A 68 2.09 -3.35 -11.30
CA GLU A 68 2.97 -3.82 -10.22
C GLU A 68 2.42 -5.08 -9.54
N ILE A 69 1.12 -5.16 -9.26
CA ILE A 69 0.46 -6.39 -8.76
C ILE A 69 0.70 -7.55 -9.73
N THR A 70 0.54 -7.32 -11.03
CA THR A 70 0.71 -8.37 -12.04
C THR A 70 2.15 -8.88 -12.06
N GLN A 71 3.11 -7.95 -12.02
CA GLN A 71 4.53 -8.26 -11.96
C GLN A 71 4.90 -9.04 -10.69
N MET A 72 4.46 -8.57 -9.52
CA MET A 72 4.70 -9.25 -8.24
C MET A 72 4.07 -10.64 -8.18
N LYS A 73 2.85 -10.83 -8.73
CA LYS A 73 2.21 -12.17 -8.82
C LYS A 73 2.99 -13.13 -9.71
N GLN A 74 3.56 -12.63 -10.81
CA GLN A 74 4.41 -13.42 -11.68
C GLN A 74 5.67 -13.85 -10.93
N TRP A 75 6.35 -12.91 -10.27
CA TRP A 75 7.53 -13.21 -9.46
C TRP A 75 7.24 -14.17 -8.32
N ARG A 76 6.13 -14.00 -7.62
CA ARG A 76 5.70 -14.92 -6.55
C ARG A 76 5.65 -16.35 -7.05
N THR A 77 4.96 -16.56 -8.17
CA THR A 77 4.78 -17.89 -8.77
C THR A 77 6.11 -18.46 -9.29
N THR A 78 6.92 -17.64 -9.98
CA THR A 78 8.17 -18.09 -10.59
C THR A 78 9.27 -18.36 -9.56
N TRP A 79 9.44 -17.49 -8.56
CA TRP A 79 10.52 -17.58 -7.59
C TRP A 79 10.20 -18.49 -6.40
N TYR A 80 8.91 -18.64 -6.06
CA TYR A 80 8.45 -19.41 -4.92
C TYR A 80 7.40 -20.48 -5.30
N PRO A 81 7.72 -21.42 -6.21
CA PRO A 81 6.76 -22.41 -6.72
C PRO A 81 6.28 -23.42 -5.66
N LYS A 82 6.94 -23.47 -4.50
CA LYS A 82 6.57 -24.31 -3.35
C LYS A 82 5.78 -23.54 -2.27
N ALA A 83 5.66 -22.22 -2.39
CA ALA A 83 4.83 -21.45 -1.47
C ALA A 83 3.36 -21.79 -1.74
N GLY A 84 2.56 -21.91 -0.68
CA GLY A 84 1.12 -22.06 -0.82
C GLY A 84 0.46 -20.79 -1.37
N ASP A 85 -0.83 -20.87 -1.66
CA ASP A 85 -1.59 -19.75 -2.24
C ASP A 85 -1.80 -18.58 -1.27
N LYS A 86 -1.71 -18.84 0.04
CA LYS A 86 -1.92 -17.82 1.05
C LYS A 86 -0.69 -16.92 1.22
N PRO A 87 -0.88 -15.60 1.36
CA PRO A 87 0.19 -14.67 1.67
C PRO A 87 0.89 -15.00 3.01
N MET A 88 2.19 -14.80 3.08
CA MET A 88 3.03 -15.03 4.26
C MET A 88 3.41 -13.72 4.94
N ALA A 89 3.30 -13.66 6.26
CA ALA A 89 3.80 -12.57 7.10
C ALA A 89 4.92 -13.04 8.03
N TYR A 90 5.67 -12.09 8.58
CA TYR A 90 6.62 -12.35 9.65
C TYR A 90 5.94 -12.18 11.02
N ASP A 91 6.03 -13.19 11.89
CA ASP A 91 5.61 -13.07 13.28
C ASP A 91 6.81 -12.66 14.14
N THR A 92 6.91 -11.39 14.48
CA THR A 92 8.05 -10.84 15.25
C THR A 92 8.14 -11.40 16.67
N LYS A 93 7.02 -11.86 17.25
CA LYS A 93 7.01 -12.46 18.60
C LYS A 93 7.54 -13.89 18.56
N MET A 94 7.21 -14.62 17.51
CA MET A 94 7.60 -16.02 17.35
C MET A 94 8.86 -16.22 16.49
N GLY A 95 9.38 -15.17 15.88
CA GLY A 95 10.62 -15.17 15.10
C GLY A 95 10.56 -15.97 13.79
N HIS A 96 9.38 -16.29 13.28
CA HIS A 96 9.22 -17.12 12.08
C HIS A 96 8.07 -16.62 11.18
N MET A 97 8.04 -17.11 9.94
CA MET A 97 6.95 -16.80 9.02
C MET A 97 5.69 -17.57 9.35
N LYS A 98 4.54 -16.96 9.16
CA LYS A 98 3.24 -17.62 9.21
C LYS A 98 2.34 -17.15 8.08
N GLU A 99 1.30 -17.92 7.78
CA GLU A 99 0.24 -17.47 6.88
C GLU A 99 -0.43 -16.22 7.46
N MET A 100 -0.68 -15.22 6.61
CA MET A 100 -1.50 -14.06 6.98
C MET A 100 -2.93 -14.51 7.27
N SER A 101 -3.47 -14.09 8.41
CA SER A 101 -4.90 -14.25 8.67
C SER A 101 -5.74 -13.32 7.78
N PRO A 102 -7.05 -13.58 7.60
CA PRO A 102 -7.94 -12.65 6.93
C PRO A 102 -7.89 -11.23 7.48
N ASP A 103 -7.82 -11.08 8.80
CA ASP A 103 -7.70 -9.77 9.46
C ASP A 103 -6.37 -9.07 9.13
N GLN A 104 -5.27 -9.83 9.02
CA GLN A 104 -3.97 -9.28 8.61
C GLN A 104 -3.99 -8.84 7.14
N MET A 105 -4.60 -9.63 6.25
CA MET A 105 -4.76 -9.23 4.85
C MET A 105 -5.62 -7.97 4.73
N GLN A 106 -6.74 -7.90 5.46
CA GLN A 106 -7.61 -6.72 5.46
C GLN A 106 -6.92 -5.49 6.05
N ALA A 107 -6.10 -5.66 7.10
CA ALA A 107 -5.29 -4.58 7.64
C ALA A 107 -4.23 -4.10 6.64
N MET A 108 -3.58 -5.02 5.92
CA MET A 108 -2.57 -4.70 4.91
C MET A 108 -3.16 -3.93 3.73
N MET A 109 -4.40 -4.22 3.33
CA MET A 109 -5.09 -3.44 2.31
C MET A 109 -5.23 -1.97 2.70
N MET A 110 -5.32 -1.64 4.01
CA MET A 110 -5.51 -0.26 4.48
C MET A 110 -6.64 0.51 3.79
N ASN A 111 -7.59 -0.19 3.15
CA ASN A 111 -8.75 0.43 2.52
C ASN A 111 -9.83 0.66 3.57
N MET A 112 -10.65 1.67 3.31
CA MET A 112 -11.75 2.03 4.19
C MET A 112 -12.95 2.49 3.38
N ASP A 113 -14.13 2.42 3.96
CA ASP A 113 -15.33 3.02 3.39
C ASP A 113 -15.19 4.54 3.37
N LEU A 114 -15.15 5.12 2.16
CA LEU A 114 -15.05 6.56 1.94
C LEU A 114 -16.41 7.28 2.00
N GLY A 115 -17.49 6.57 2.28
CA GLY A 115 -18.84 7.11 2.40
C GLY A 115 -19.45 7.56 1.07
N GLY A 116 -20.50 8.39 1.15
CA GLY A 116 -21.23 8.88 -0.01
C GLY A 116 -20.47 9.91 -0.85
N ALA A 117 -20.95 10.17 -2.07
CA ALA A 117 -20.41 11.17 -3.01
C ALA A 117 -20.81 12.62 -2.63
N ASP A 118 -20.49 13.03 -1.41
CA ASP A 118 -20.74 14.38 -0.89
C ASP A 118 -19.55 15.35 -1.12
N ALA A 119 -19.67 16.59 -0.64
CA ALA A 119 -18.65 17.63 -0.81
C ALA A 119 -17.31 17.31 -0.13
N GLU A 120 -17.32 16.43 0.87
CA GLU A 120 -16.17 16.03 1.68
C GLU A 120 -15.55 14.71 1.20
N PHE A 121 -16.14 14.06 0.18
CA PHE A 121 -15.64 12.80 -0.36
C PHE A 121 -14.15 12.88 -0.76
N ASP A 122 -13.77 13.90 -1.52
CA ASP A 122 -12.39 14.06 -1.99
C ASP A 122 -11.42 14.29 -0.81
N LEU A 123 -11.87 14.96 0.28
CA LEU A 123 -11.05 15.13 1.48
C LEU A 123 -10.86 13.78 2.20
N ARG A 124 -11.90 12.95 2.29
CA ARG A 124 -11.79 11.60 2.86
C ARG A 124 -10.85 10.72 2.05
N PHE A 125 -10.97 10.73 0.71
CA PHE A 125 -10.05 10.03 -0.17
C PHE A 125 -8.60 10.48 0.06
N ILE A 126 -8.33 11.79 0.06
CA ILE A 126 -6.99 12.34 0.31
C ILE A 126 -6.45 11.91 1.68
N ASN A 127 -7.28 12.00 2.73
CA ASN A 127 -6.89 11.64 4.09
C ASN A 127 -6.63 10.14 4.27
N ALA A 128 -7.27 9.29 3.46
CA ALA A 128 -7.03 7.85 3.46
C ALA A 128 -5.80 7.47 2.62
N MET A 129 -5.66 8.06 1.43
CA MET A 129 -4.62 7.68 0.47
C MET A 129 -3.23 8.19 0.86
N ILE A 130 -3.12 9.34 1.54
CA ILE A 130 -1.82 9.83 2.05
C ILE A 130 -1.14 8.79 2.99
N PRO A 131 -1.75 8.37 4.11
CA PRO A 131 -1.12 7.40 5.00
C PRO A 131 -0.97 6.01 4.37
N HIS A 132 -1.85 5.63 3.43
CA HIS A 132 -1.70 4.42 2.62
C HIS A 132 -0.38 4.48 1.82
N HIS A 133 -0.17 5.54 1.04
CA HIS A 133 1.06 5.72 0.27
C HIS A 133 2.31 5.87 1.13
N GLU A 134 2.21 6.58 2.26
CA GLU A 134 3.33 6.68 3.21
C GLU A 134 3.77 5.29 3.72
N SER A 135 2.81 4.39 3.91
CA SER A 135 3.03 3.01 4.35
C SER A 135 3.71 2.16 3.27
N ALA A 136 3.26 2.26 2.00
CA ALA A 136 3.95 1.63 0.87
C ALA A 136 5.38 2.16 0.66
N VAL A 137 5.62 3.47 0.81
CA VAL A 137 6.97 4.05 0.76
C VAL A 137 7.88 3.48 1.84
N VAL A 138 7.37 3.26 3.06
CA VAL A 138 8.15 2.62 4.14
C VAL A 138 8.53 1.19 3.77
N MET A 139 7.58 0.37 3.31
CA MET A 139 7.87 -1.01 2.86
C MET A 139 8.86 -1.04 1.69
N ALA A 140 8.70 -0.13 0.72
CA ALA A 140 9.60 -0.07 -0.42
C ALA A 140 11.02 0.32 -0.02
N LYS A 141 11.19 1.26 0.93
CA LYS A 141 12.50 1.62 1.48
C LYS A 141 13.15 0.48 2.28
N ASP A 142 12.36 -0.28 3.04
CA ASP A 142 12.84 -1.48 3.73
C ASP A 142 13.35 -2.53 2.72
N ALA A 143 12.58 -2.77 1.66
CA ALA A 143 12.93 -3.74 0.63
C ALA A 143 14.14 -3.31 -0.21
N LEU A 144 14.33 -2.01 -0.45
CA LEU A 144 15.53 -1.49 -1.10
C LEU A 144 16.81 -1.82 -0.30
N GLN A 145 16.72 -1.86 1.03
CA GLN A 145 17.84 -2.20 1.91
C GLN A 145 18.06 -3.71 2.03
N LYS A 146 16.99 -4.49 2.14
CA LYS A 146 17.07 -5.91 2.52
C LYS A 146 17.07 -6.87 1.34
N SER A 147 16.40 -6.53 0.23
CA SER A 147 16.35 -7.39 -0.95
C SER A 147 17.71 -7.51 -1.62
N GLN A 148 17.98 -8.69 -2.17
CA GLN A 148 19.14 -8.92 -3.05
C GLN A 148 18.75 -8.97 -4.53
N ARG A 149 17.44 -8.95 -4.85
CA ARG A 149 16.95 -9.07 -6.23
C ARG A 149 16.93 -7.70 -6.91
N PRO A 150 17.59 -7.52 -8.06
CA PRO A 150 17.54 -6.25 -8.79
C PRO A 150 16.11 -5.89 -9.22
N GLU A 151 15.26 -6.87 -9.50
CA GLU A 151 13.85 -6.66 -9.85
C GLU A 151 13.07 -5.97 -8.72
N ILE A 152 13.24 -6.43 -7.47
CA ILE A 152 12.62 -5.81 -6.30
C ILE A 152 13.19 -4.43 -6.03
N LYS A 153 14.52 -4.25 -6.18
CA LYS A 153 15.15 -2.93 -6.01
C LYS A 153 14.63 -1.91 -7.03
N ASN A 154 14.48 -2.32 -8.28
CA ASN A 154 13.95 -1.44 -9.33
C ASN A 154 12.49 -1.07 -9.05
N LEU A 155 11.62 -2.06 -8.77
CA LEU A 155 10.22 -1.81 -8.44
C LEU A 155 10.09 -0.87 -7.24
N THR A 156 10.85 -1.11 -6.17
CA THR A 156 10.76 -0.30 -4.95
C THR A 156 11.23 1.13 -5.16
N GLN A 157 12.23 1.37 -6.01
CA GLN A 157 12.62 2.72 -6.42
C GLN A 157 11.52 3.44 -7.20
N GLU A 158 10.83 2.72 -8.09
CA GLU A 158 9.69 3.25 -8.86
C GLU A 158 8.52 3.60 -7.93
N ILE A 159 8.15 2.71 -7.01
CA ILE A 159 7.11 2.93 -5.98
C ILE A 159 7.44 4.18 -5.14
N VAL A 160 8.66 4.26 -4.59
CA VAL A 160 9.06 5.41 -3.76
C VAL A 160 8.93 6.72 -4.53
N LYS A 161 9.46 6.76 -5.77
CA LYS A 161 9.43 7.96 -6.60
C LYS A 161 8.00 8.39 -6.94
N ALA A 162 7.16 7.45 -7.37
CA ALA A 162 5.79 7.75 -7.78
C ALA A 162 4.94 8.18 -6.57
N GLN A 163 4.97 7.39 -5.49
CA GLN A 163 4.09 7.64 -4.36
C GLN A 163 4.52 8.87 -3.54
N GLU A 164 5.81 9.22 -3.46
CA GLU A 164 6.23 10.50 -2.87
C GLU A 164 5.70 11.72 -3.66
N LEU A 165 5.65 11.62 -5.00
CA LEU A 165 5.04 12.66 -5.83
C LEU A 165 3.54 12.80 -5.56
N GLU A 166 2.83 11.67 -5.51
CA GLU A 166 1.39 11.63 -5.28
C GLU A 166 1.02 12.10 -3.87
N ILE A 167 1.78 11.72 -2.84
CA ILE A 167 1.64 12.24 -1.47
C ILE A 167 1.75 13.77 -1.46
N ASN A 168 2.77 14.31 -2.12
CA ASN A 168 2.98 15.77 -2.19
C ASN A 168 1.83 16.45 -2.92
N GLN A 169 1.36 15.86 -4.02
CA GLN A 169 0.24 16.39 -4.80
C GLN A 169 -1.05 16.43 -3.96
N MET A 170 -1.36 15.34 -3.25
CA MET A 170 -2.51 15.24 -2.36
C MET A 170 -2.40 16.21 -1.18
N LYS A 171 -1.23 16.37 -0.55
CA LYS A 171 -1.00 17.35 0.52
C LYS A 171 -1.24 18.78 0.05
N GLN A 172 -0.80 19.12 -1.16
CA GLN A 172 -1.06 20.43 -1.76
C GLN A 172 -2.56 20.66 -1.99
N TRP A 173 -3.28 19.68 -2.53
CA TRP A 173 -4.73 19.75 -2.72
C TRP A 173 -5.48 19.86 -1.41
N ARG A 174 -5.08 19.08 -0.40
CA ARG A 174 -5.66 19.13 0.95
C ARG A 174 -5.60 20.53 1.54
N LYS A 175 -4.42 21.16 1.46
CA LYS A 175 -4.21 22.53 1.91
C LYS A 175 -5.00 23.53 1.06
N ALA A 176 -4.91 23.44 -0.27
CA ALA A 176 -5.51 24.42 -1.17
C ALA A 176 -7.05 24.39 -1.17
N TRP A 177 -7.66 23.21 -1.04
CA TRP A 177 -9.11 23.04 -1.15
C TRP A 177 -9.82 23.05 0.20
N TYR A 178 -9.13 22.68 1.29
CA TYR A 178 -9.75 22.47 2.60
C TYR A 178 -9.03 23.20 3.75
N ASN A 179 -7.88 23.82 3.51
CA ASN A 179 -7.05 24.47 4.52
C ASN A 179 -6.65 23.51 5.68
N LYS A 180 -6.27 22.27 5.33
CA LYS A 180 -5.86 21.18 6.23
C LYS A 180 -4.49 20.59 5.86
#